data_AF-A0A484C5U4-F1
#
_entry.id   AF-A0A484C5U4-F1
#
_cell.length_a   1.000
_cell.length_b   1.000
_cell.length_c   1.000
_cell.angle_alpha   90.00
_cell.angle_beta   90.00
_cell.angle_gamma   90.00
#
_symmetry.space_group_name_H-M   'P 1'
#
loop_
_entity.id
_entity.type
_entity.pdbx_description
1 polymer ?
#
loop_
_entity_poly.entity_id
_entity_poly.type
_entity_poly.pdbx_seq_one_letter_code
_entity_poly.pdbx_strand_id
1 'polypeptide(L)'
;MFQVIGGRSIQVARLLAPRSAVLVEAVRGRKSRTDPVAKSKEGRIKVPPPVDPVEMVVLKERYTEYQMMMRALRLEFKEEVLRKKYEEETGSLAEERARQEAEEHRALMAFNNQENLRMLKLRILRIQKEKEEAERKKVEAAIQREQEQQESIKEKERDILKLQEEAKNFITLENLDQRIEEALDNPKNYNFAIDKEGRVVKQTMLQ
;
A
#
# COMPACT_ATOMS: atom_id res chain seq x y z
N MET A 1 29.61 -11.43 40.47
CA MET A 1 28.46 -12.24 40.01
C MET A 1 27.36 -11.28 39.56
N PHE A 2 27.12 -11.22 38.24
CA PHE A 2 25.97 -10.68 37.49
C PHE A 2 25.54 -9.21 37.73
N GLN A 3 25.84 -8.22 36.87
CA GLN A 3 25.31 -7.89 35.51
C GLN A 3 23.78 -7.88 35.36
N VAL A 4 23.18 -6.68 35.15
CA VAL A 4 22.11 -6.34 34.18
C VAL A 4 22.13 -4.80 33.98
N ILE A 5 22.79 -4.26 32.95
CA ILE A 5 22.23 -3.77 31.67
C ILE A 5 21.00 -2.85 31.83
N GLY A 6 21.22 -1.55 31.67
CA GLY A 6 20.17 -0.53 31.54
C GLY A 6 20.64 0.58 30.62
N GLY A 7 20.77 0.25 29.33
CA GLY A 7 21.16 1.18 28.28
C GLY A 7 20.19 2.36 28.20
N ARG A 8 20.66 3.56 28.56
CA ARG A 8 20.11 4.79 28.03
C ARG A 8 20.70 4.98 26.65
N SER A 9 20.06 4.39 25.64
CA SER A 9 20.24 4.77 24.25
C SER A 9 19.83 6.24 24.10
N ILE A 10 20.78 7.14 24.34
CA ILE A 10 20.68 8.51 23.85
C ILE A 10 20.60 8.37 22.34
N GLN A 11 19.39 8.52 21.79
CA GLN A 11 19.12 8.38 20.37
C GLN A 11 20.05 9.32 19.60
N VAL A 12 21.11 8.75 19.00
CA VAL A 12 22.08 9.42 18.12
C VAL A 12 21.38 10.07 16.91
N ALA A 13 20.13 9.69 16.64
CA ALA A 13 19.28 10.26 15.60
C ALA A 13 18.99 11.77 15.73
N ARG A 14 19.25 12.41 16.89
CA ARG A 14 19.05 13.87 17.04
C ARG A 14 20.21 14.75 16.56
N LEU A 15 21.36 14.17 16.20
CA LEU A 15 22.52 14.95 15.73
C LEU A 15 22.51 15.25 14.21
N LEU A 16 21.63 14.59 13.44
CA LEU A 16 21.59 14.71 11.97
C LEU A 16 20.28 15.26 11.41
N ALA A 17 19.34 15.67 12.26
CA ALA A 17 18.17 16.41 11.77
C ALA A 17 18.60 17.84 11.38
N PRO A 18 18.28 18.35 10.18
CA PRO A 18 18.48 19.76 9.88
C PRO A 18 17.72 20.54 10.95
N ARG A 19 18.38 21.51 11.58
CA ARG A 19 17.78 22.40 12.56
C ARG A 19 16.56 23.05 11.90
N SER A 20 15.38 22.48 12.12
CA SER A 20 14.12 23.14 11.80
C SER A 20 14.20 24.48 12.50
N ALA A 21 14.22 25.56 11.71
CA ALA A 21 14.33 26.91 12.20
C ALA A 21 13.40 27.07 13.39
N VAL A 22 13.96 27.46 14.54
CA VAL A 22 13.17 27.85 15.71
C VAL A 22 12.43 29.10 15.28
N LEU A 23 11.24 28.93 14.69
CA LEU A 23 10.46 29.99 14.03
C LEU A 23 9.90 31.02 15.02
N VAL A 24 10.04 30.77 16.33
CA VAL A 24 9.86 31.78 17.37
C VAL A 24 10.85 31.46 18.48
N GLU A 25 12.00 32.15 18.51
CA GLU A 25 12.72 32.29 19.78
C GLU A 25 11.78 33.05 20.71
N ALA A 26 11.16 32.33 21.65
CA ALA A 26 10.48 32.97 22.76
C ALA A 26 11.55 33.74 23.53
N VAL A 27 11.69 35.04 23.23
CA VAL A 27 12.52 36.00 23.94
C VAL A 27 12.05 36.02 25.39
N ARG A 28 12.59 35.10 26.19
CA ARG A 28 12.47 35.11 27.63
C ARG A 28 13.33 36.27 28.10
N GLY A 29 12.70 37.36 28.52
CA GLY A 29 13.35 38.55 29.11
C GLY A 29 14.00 38.30 30.48
N ARG A 30 14.65 37.15 30.67
CA ARG A 30 15.47 36.81 31.85
C ARG A 30 16.90 36.57 31.39
N LYS A 31 17.86 37.05 32.17
CA LYS A 31 19.29 36.88 31.89
C LYS A 31 19.67 35.39 31.87
N SER A 32 20.49 35.02 30.90
CA SER A 32 21.15 33.72 30.80
C SER A 32 22.32 33.61 31.79
N ARG A 33 22.92 32.41 31.92
CA ARG A 33 24.09 32.20 32.79
C ARG A 33 25.33 32.97 32.33
N THR A 34 25.48 33.19 31.02
CA THR A 34 26.62 33.88 30.40
C THR A 34 26.44 35.39 30.32
N ASP A 35 25.23 35.88 30.57
CA ASP A 35 24.96 37.32 30.51
C ASP A 35 25.61 38.03 31.70
N PRO A 36 26.23 39.20 31.48
CA PRO A 36 26.86 39.94 32.56
C PRO A 36 25.81 40.44 33.57
N VAL A 37 26.24 40.54 34.83
CA VAL A 37 25.47 41.23 35.87
C VAL A 37 25.33 42.70 35.49
N ALA A 38 24.25 43.36 35.91
CA ALA A 38 24.12 44.79 35.65
C ALA A 38 25.08 45.55 36.57
N LYS A 39 25.75 46.60 36.08
CA LYS A 39 26.68 47.44 36.86
C LYS A 39 26.08 47.94 38.19
N SER A 40 24.80 48.31 38.19
CA SER A 40 24.07 48.74 39.40
C SER A 40 23.83 47.62 40.43
N LYS A 41 23.97 46.34 40.05
CA LYS A 41 23.79 45.17 40.89
C LYS A 41 25.10 44.48 41.28
N GLU A 42 26.23 44.82 40.67
CA GLU A 42 27.55 44.22 40.95
C GLU A 42 27.97 44.39 42.41
N GLY A 43 27.72 45.56 43.00
CA GLY A 43 28.01 45.85 44.42
C GLY A 43 26.80 45.77 45.36
N ARG A 44 25.63 45.34 44.89
CA ARG A 44 24.39 45.39 45.68
C ARG A 44 24.32 44.21 46.66
N ILE A 45 24.60 44.46 47.93
CA ILE A 45 24.43 43.49 49.01
C ILE A 45 22.96 43.48 49.47
N LYS A 46 22.34 42.30 49.55
CA LYS A 46 20.98 42.15 50.09
C LYS A 46 21.06 42.12 51.62
N VAL A 47 20.65 43.22 52.26
CA VAL A 47 20.52 43.30 53.72
C VAL A 47 19.19 42.66 54.15
N PRO A 48 19.17 41.79 55.16
CA PRO A 48 17.92 41.24 55.68
C PRO A 48 17.05 42.35 56.30
N PRO A 49 15.71 42.26 56.19
CA PRO A 49 14.83 43.17 56.91
C PRO A 49 14.98 42.97 58.43
N PRO A 50 14.67 44.00 59.25
CA PRO A 50 14.61 43.84 60.70
C PRO A 50 13.50 42.85 61.07
N VAL A 51 13.69 42.16 62.20
CA VAL A 51 12.85 41.03 62.61
C VAL A 51 12.45 41.20 64.07
N ASP A 52 11.15 41.11 64.36
CA ASP A 52 10.63 41.09 65.73
C ASP A 52 10.80 39.68 66.33
N PRO A 53 11.54 39.52 67.44
CA PRO A 53 11.76 38.21 68.05
C PRO A 53 10.48 37.54 68.54
N VAL A 54 9.47 38.29 68.98
CA VAL A 54 8.23 37.71 69.51
C VAL A 54 7.39 37.14 68.37
N GLU A 55 7.23 37.90 67.29
CA GLU A 55 6.50 37.46 66.10
C GLU A 55 7.15 36.22 65.47
N MET A 56 8.48 36.17 65.42
CA MET A 56 9.19 35.05 64.80
C MET A 56 8.95 33.71 65.49
N VAL A 57 8.85 33.69 66.81
CA VAL A 57 8.57 32.45 67.56
C VAL A 57 7.18 31.94 67.20
N VAL A 58 6.18 32.82 67.25
CA VAL A 58 4.78 32.49 66.90
C VAL A 58 4.68 32.04 65.44
N LEU A 59 5.34 32.75 64.52
CA LEU A 59 5.33 32.39 63.09
C LEU A 59 5.95 31.03 62.86
N LYS A 60 7.07 30.74 63.52
CA LYS A 60 7.75 29.44 63.42
C LYS A 60 6.85 28.30 63.90
N GLU A 61 6.21 28.46 65.06
CA GLU A 61 5.28 27.47 65.62
C GLU A 61 4.10 27.21 64.69
N ARG A 62 3.39 28.27 64.27
CA ARG A 62 2.24 28.15 63.35
C ARG A 62 2.64 27.51 62.03
N TYR A 63 3.81 27.86 61.50
CA TYR A 63 4.29 27.28 60.25
C TYR A 63 4.64 25.80 60.42
N THR A 64 5.23 25.41 61.54
CA THR A 64 5.49 23.99 61.84
C THR A 64 4.19 23.18 61.97
N GLU A 65 3.19 23.71 62.67
CA GLU A 65 1.86 23.07 62.80
C GLU A 65 1.16 22.94 61.45
N TYR A 66 1.14 24.02 60.67
CA TYR A 66 0.56 24.02 59.32
C TYR A 66 1.25 23.00 58.40
N GLN A 67 2.58 22.97 58.39
CA GLN A 67 3.33 22.02 57.57
C GLN A 67 3.08 20.57 58.00
N MET A 68 2.96 20.32 59.31
CA MET A 68 2.62 19.00 59.84
C MET A 68 1.24 18.56 59.33
N MET A 69 0.22 19.43 59.43
CA MET A 69 -1.13 19.14 58.94
C MET A 69 -1.16 18.90 57.42
N MET A 70 -0.52 19.78 56.63
CA MET A 70 -0.45 19.63 55.18
C MET A 70 0.31 18.36 54.75
N ARG A 71 1.33 17.96 55.52
CA ARG A 71 2.06 16.71 55.27
C ARG A 71 1.17 15.50 55.55
N ALA A 72 0.38 15.52 56.62
CA ALA A 72 -0.58 14.47 56.92
C ALA A 72 -1.60 14.32 55.79
N LEU A 73 -2.25 15.43 55.37
CA LEU A 73 -3.19 15.42 54.24
C LEU A 73 -2.58 14.89 52.95
N ARG A 74 -1.32 15.25 52.66
CA ARG A 74 -0.62 14.74 51.47
C ARG A 74 -0.41 13.22 51.53
N LEU A 75 -0.15 12.67 52.72
CA LEU A 75 0.02 11.22 52.88
C LEU A 75 -1.30 10.49 52.64
N GLU A 76 -2.41 10.99 53.19
CA GLU A 76 -3.75 10.44 52.95
C GLU A 76 -4.07 10.40 51.45
N PHE A 77 -3.92 11.52 50.74
CA PHE A 77 -4.17 11.55 49.29
C PHE A 77 -3.23 10.63 48.51
N LYS A 78 -1.99 10.47 48.97
CA LYS A 78 -1.05 9.52 48.34
C LYS A 78 -1.53 8.09 48.53
N GLU A 79 -2.00 7.73 49.73
CA GLU A 79 -2.55 6.40 49.99
C GLU A 79 -3.81 6.14 49.16
N GLU A 80 -4.73 7.10 49.06
CA GLU A 80 -5.92 6.96 48.22
C GLU A 80 -5.57 6.68 46.75
N VAL A 81 -4.61 7.43 46.20
CA VAL A 81 -4.15 7.23 44.81
C VAL A 81 -3.54 5.84 44.64
N LEU A 82 -2.73 5.38 45.61
CA LEU A 82 -2.13 4.05 45.57
C LEU A 82 -3.19 2.94 45.68
N ARG A 83 -4.19 3.09 46.54
CA ARG A 83 -5.31 2.14 46.68
C ARG A 83 -6.11 2.03 45.39
N LYS A 84 -6.49 3.16 44.78
CA LYS A 84 -7.20 3.18 43.48
C LYS A 84 -6.39 2.47 42.39
N LYS A 85 -5.10 2.78 42.31
CA LYS A 85 -4.21 2.12 41.34
C LYS A 85 -4.15 0.60 41.56
N TYR A 86 -4.04 0.16 42.82
CA TYR A 86 -4.02 -1.26 43.15
C TYR A 86 -5.36 -1.95 42.82
N GLU A 87 -6.49 -1.30 43.11
CA GLU A 87 -7.83 -1.79 42.76
C GLU A 87 -8.04 -1.88 41.23
N GLU A 88 -7.49 -0.93 40.47
CA GLU A 88 -7.52 -0.97 39.00
C GLU A 88 -6.65 -2.11 38.44
N GLU A 89 -5.45 -2.33 38.99
CA GLU A 89 -4.50 -3.33 38.49
C GLU A 89 -4.81 -4.76 38.97
N THR A 90 -5.27 -4.90 40.21
CA THR A 90 -5.36 -6.19 40.93
C THR A 90 -6.66 -6.34 41.73
N GLY A 91 -7.61 -5.42 41.59
CA GLY A 91 -8.91 -5.54 42.24
C GLY A 91 -9.69 -6.73 41.68
N SER A 92 -10.51 -7.35 42.53
CA SER A 92 -11.37 -8.49 42.13
C SER A 92 -12.25 -8.14 40.92
N LEU A 93 -12.76 -6.91 40.87
CA LEU A 93 -13.57 -6.42 39.76
C LEU A 93 -12.77 -6.29 38.46
N ALA A 94 -11.49 -5.95 38.53
CA ALA A 94 -10.61 -5.89 37.36
C ALA A 94 -10.34 -7.31 36.81
N GLU A 95 -10.08 -8.27 37.70
CA GLU A 95 -9.93 -9.68 37.29
C GLU A 95 -11.21 -10.26 36.68
N GLU A 96 -12.38 -9.98 37.27
CA GLU A 96 -13.66 -10.42 36.75
C GLU A 96 -13.94 -9.85 35.35
N ARG A 97 -13.69 -8.55 35.15
CA ARG A 97 -13.81 -7.91 33.84
C ARG A 97 -12.86 -8.55 32.83
N ALA A 98 -11.60 -8.75 33.19
CA ALA A 98 -10.62 -9.39 32.31
C ALA A 98 -11.03 -10.83 31.93
N ARG A 99 -11.65 -11.58 32.85
CA ARG A 99 -12.21 -12.91 32.55
C ARG A 99 -13.38 -12.82 31.59
N GLN A 100 -14.34 -11.92 31.83
CA GLN A 100 -15.49 -11.69 30.95
C GLN A 100 -15.03 -11.30 29.54
N GLU A 101 -14.11 -10.34 29.41
CA GLU A 101 -13.54 -9.92 28.13
C GLU A 101 -12.86 -11.09 27.40
N ALA A 102 -12.11 -11.92 28.12
CA ALA A 102 -11.46 -13.09 27.54
C ALA A 102 -12.47 -14.15 27.07
N GLU A 103 -13.56 -14.36 27.81
CA GLU A 103 -14.64 -15.26 27.44
C GLU A 103 -15.42 -14.77 26.21
N GLU A 104 -15.77 -13.48 26.19
CA GLU A 104 -16.40 -12.82 25.04
C GLU A 104 -15.52 -12.92 23.79
N HIS A 105 -14.22 -12.65 23.94
CA HIS A 105 -13.26 -12.79 22.85
C HIS A 105 -13.23 -14.23 22.31
N ARG A 106 -13.20 -15.24 23.19
CA ARG A 106 -13.24 -16.66 22.79
C ARG A 106 -14.54 -16.99 22.05
N ALA A 107 -15.68 -16.50 22.53
CA ALA A 107 -16.97 -16.70 21.89
C ALA A 107 -17.02 -16.07 20.48
N LEU A 108 -16.52 -14.85 20.32
CA LEU A 108 -16.43 -14.16 19.04
C LEU A 108 -15.48 -14.87 18.06
N MET A 109 -14.34 -15.37 18.54
CA MET A 109 -13.43 -16.17 17.71
C MET A 109 -14.08 -17.48 17.25
N ALA A 110 -14.83 -18.16 18.12
CA ALA A 110 -15.57 -19.36 17.75
C ALA A 110 -16.64 -19.06 16.68
N PHE A 111 -17.39 -17.97 16.84
CA PHE A 111 -18.37 -17.51 15.85
C PHE A 111 -17.72 -17.18 14.50
N ASN A 112 -16.60 -16.46 14.50
CA ASN A 112 -15.85 -16.16 13.28
C ASN A 112 -15.41 -17.44 12.54
N ASN A 113 -14.92 -18.44 13.27
CA ASN A 113 -14.53 -19.72 12.70
C ASN A 113 -15.73 -20.45 12.06
N GLN A 114 -16.90 -20.44 12.70
CA GLN A 114 -18.12 -21.03 12.15
C GLN A 114 -18.53 -20.33 10.85
N GLU A 115 -18.46 -19.00 10.81
CA GLU A 115 -18.81 -18.23 9.62
C GLU A 115 -17.80 -18.45 8.49
N ASN A 116 -16.50 -18.54 8.79
CA ASN A 116 -15.48 -18.91 7.82
C ASN A 116 -15.74 -20.29 7.21
N LEU A 117 -16.16 -21.27 8.01
CA LEU A 117 -16.55 -22.61 7.53
C LEU A 117 -17.78 -22.54 6.63
N ARG A 118 -18.78 -21.72 6.96
CA ARG A 118 -19.96 -21.49 6.12
C ARG A 118 -19.56 -20.91 4.75
N MET A 119 -18.72 -19.89 4.77
CA MET A 119 -18.22 -19.23 3.55
C MET A 119 -17.33 -20.13 2.71
N LEU A 120 -16.51 -20.98 3.34
CA LEU A 120 -15.69 -21.97 2.64
C LEU A 120 -16.57 -22.95 1.85
N LYS A 121 -17.65 -23.47 2.46
CA LYS A 121 -18.60 -24.36 1.77
C LYS A 121 -19.21 -23.70 0.54
N LEU A 122 -19.66 -22.45 0.65
CA LEU A 122 -20.20 -21.69 -0.48
C LEU A 122 -19.15 -21.47 -1.58
N ARG A 123 -17.89 -21.17 -1.20
CA ARG A 123 -16.79 -20.99 -2.15
C ARG A 123 -16.48 -22.28 -2.91
N ILE A 124 -16.47 -23.43 -2.23
CA ILE A 124 -16.24 -24.73 -2.87
C ILE A 124 -17.32 -25.01 -3.92
N LEU A 125 -18.60 -24.79 -3.58
CA LEU A 125 -19.71 -24.98 -4.52
C LEU A 125 -19.59 -24.04 -5.74
N ARG A 126 -19.20 -22.77 -5.52
CA ARG A 126 -18.97 -21.84 -6.63
C ARG A 126 -17.83 -22.29 -7.54
N ILE A 127 -16.69 -22.70 -6.97
CA ILE A 127 -15.53 -23.18 -7.74
C ILE A 127 -15.88 -24.44 -8.53
N GLN A 128 -16.70 -25.35 -7.99
CA GLN A 128 -17.15 -26.52 -8.72
C GLN A 128 -17.96 -26.13 -9.97
N LYS A 129 -18.92 -25.20 -9.84
CA LYS A 129 -19.68 -24.69 -10.98
C LYS A 129 -18.79 -23.98 -12.00
N GLU A 130 -17.87 -23.12 -11.56
CA GLU A 130 -16.91 -22.44 -12.43
C GLU A 130 -16.03 -23.44 -13.20
N LYS A 131 -15.63 -24.55 -12.57
CA LYS A 131 -14.87 -25.63 -13.22
C LYS A 131 -15.70 -26.35 -14.28
N GLU A 132 -16.94 -26.72 -13.96
CA GLU A 132 -17.85 -27.36 -14.93
C GLU A 132 -18.10 -26.45 -16.15
N GLU A 133 -18.34 -25.16 -15.93
CA GLU A 133 -18.51 -24.19 -17.01
C GLU A 133 -17.24 -24.01 -17.84
N ALA A 134 -16.06 -23.96 -17.19
CA ALA A 134 -14.79 -23.87 -17.88
C ALA A 134 -14.50 -25.12 -18.71
N GLU A 135 -14.86 -26.31 -18.24
CA GLU A 135 -14.74 -27.55 -19.01
C GLU A 135 -15.67 -27.53 -20.24
N ARG A 136 -16.92 -27.10 -20.10
CA ARG A 136 -17.84 -26.94 -21.24
C ARG A 136 -17.28 -25.99 -22.30
N LYS A 137 -16.81 -24.81 -21.88
CA LYS A 137 -16.20 -23.82 -22.77
C LYS A 137 -14.94 -24.35 -23.45
N LYS A 138 -14.13 -25.17 -22.76
CA LYS A 138 -12.94 -25.81 -23.36
C LYS A 138 -13.34 -26.79 -24.46
N VAL A 139 -14.37 -27.60 -24.24
CA VAL A 139 -14.87 -28.54 -25.25
C VAL A 139 -15.44 -27.77 -26.46
N GLU A 140 -16.27 -26.75 -26.24
CA GLU A 140 -16.81 -25.91 -27.32
C GLU A 140 -15.69 -25.24 -28.13
N ALA A 141 -14.69 -24.67 -27.46
CA ALA A 141 -13.55 -24.05 -28.13
C ALA A 141 -12.67 -25.06 -28.86
N ALA A 142 -12.60 -26.32 -28.41
CA ALA A 142 -11.90 -27.39 -29.12
C ALA A 142 -12.63 -27.78 -30.41
N ILE A 143 -13.95 -27.90 -30.36
CA ILE A 143 -14.80 -28.18 -31.53
C ILE A 143 -14.67 -27.06 -32.56
N GLN A 144 -14.75 -25.80 -32.14
CA GLN A 144 -14.59 -24.65 -33.04
C GLN A 144 -13.22 -24.64 -33.70
N ARG A 145 -12.14 -24.86 -32.94
CA ARG A 145 -10.79 -24.96 -33.50
C ARG A 145 -10.65 -26.09 -34.51
N GLU A 146 -11.29 -27.24 -34.26
CA GLU A 146 -11.27 -28.35 -35.19
C GLU A 146 -12.01 -28.01 -36.50
N GLN A 147 -13.13 -27.30 -36.42
CA GLN A 147 -13.86 -26.81 -37.59
C GLN A 147 -13.03 -25.80 -38.39
N GLU A 148 -12.46 -24.79 -37.74
CA GLU A 148 -11.57 -23.79 -38.37
C GLU A 148 -10.36 -24.46 -39.03
N GLN A 149 -9.76 -25.45 -38.36
CA GLN A 149 -8.67 -26.23 -38.95
C GLN A 149 -9.13 -26.99 -40.20
N GLN A 150 -10.28 -27.66 -40.15
CA GLN A 150 -10.82 -28.38 -41.32
C GLN A 150 -11.12 -27.43 -42.48
N GLU A 151 -11.66 -26.24 -42.22
CA GLU A 151 -11.89 -25.23 -43.25
C GLU A 151 -10.56 -24.74 -43.85
N SER A 152 -9.57 -24.45 -43.02
CA SER A 152 -8.24 -24.03 -43.49
C SER A 152 -7.54 -25.11 -44.32
N ILE A 153 -7.73 -26.39 -44.00
CA ILE A 153 -7.19 -27.51 -44.78
C ILE A 153 -7.86 -27.54 -46.16
N LYS A 154 -9.20 -27.43 -46.21
CA LYS A 154 -9.96 -27.41 -47.47
C LYS A 154 -9.57 -26.23 -48.37
N GLU A 155 -9.34 -25.05 -47.79
CA GLU A 155 -8.89 -23.87 -48.54
C GLU A 155 -7.50 -24.11 -49.15
N LYS A 156 -6.56 -24.60 -48.34
CA LYS A 156 -5.21 -24.94 -48.83
C LYS A 156 -5.22 -26.02 -49.89
N GLU A 157 -6.08 -27.03 -49.77
CA GLU A 157 -6.27 -28.06 -50.81
C GLU A 157 -6.75 -27.44 -52.13
N ARG A 158 -7.72 -26.52 -52.09
CA ARG A 158 -8.16 -25.79 -53.29
C ARG A 158 -7.04 -24.97 -53.91
N ASP A 159 -6.22 -24.32 -53.09
CA ASP A 159 -5.11 -23.52 -53.58
C ASP A 159 -4.01 -24.39 -54.20
N ILE A 160 -3.72 -25.57 -53.64
CA ILE A 160 -2.82 -26.55 -54.23
C ILE A 160 -3.34 -27.00 -55.60
N LEU A 161 -4.64 -27.29 -55.72
CA LEU A 161 -5.24 -27.70 -57.00
C LEU A 161 -5.14 -26.59 -58.05
N LYS A 162 -5.43 -25.34 -57.69
CA LYS A 162 -5.25 -24.18 -58.59
C LYS A 162 -3.79 -24.05 -59.04
N LEU A 163 -2.84 -24.16 -58.12
CA LEU A 163 -1.42 -24.10 -58.43
C LEU A 163 -0.98 -25.26 -59.33
N GLN A 164 -1.55 -26.46 -59.18
CA GLN A 164 -1.30 -27.58 -60.10
C GLN A 164 -1.80 -27.31 -61.52
N GLU A 165 -2.95 -26.63 -61.66
CA GLU A 165 -3.48 -26.21 -62.95
C GLU A 165 -2.63 -25.11 -63.57
N GLU A 166 -2.27 -24.08 -62.81
CA GLU A 166 -1.41 -22.98 -63.24
C GLU A 166 0.00 -23.46 -63.62
N ALA A 167 0.54 -24.45 -62.89
CA ALA A 167 1.87 -24.99 -63.15
C ALA A 167 2.00 -25.66 -64.52
N LYS A 168 0.89 -26.16 -65.09
CA LYS A 168 0.88 -26.68 -66.48
C LYS A 168 1.19 -25.58 -67.50
N ASN A 169 0.92 -24.32 -67.17
CA ASN A 169 1.18 -23.18 -68.03
C ASN A 169 2.60 -22.61 -67.87
N PHE A 170 3.44 -23.20 -66.99
CA PHE A 170 4.81 -22.74 -66.80
C PHE A 170 5.71 -23.02 -68.01
N ILE A 171 6.71 -22.17 -68.19
CA ILE A 171 7.72 -22.30 -69.23
C ILE A 171 8.77 -23.29 -68.73
N THR A 172 8.91 -24.41 -69.43
CA THR A 172 9.94 -25.43 -69.26
C THR A 172 11.00 -25.27 -70.37
N LEU A 173 12.13 -25.97 -70.24
CA LEU A 173 13.20 -25.91 -71.26
C LEU A 173 12.73 -26.38 -72.64
N GLU A 174 11.69 -27.21 -72.70
CA GLU A 174 11.17 -27.80 -73.93
C GLU A 174 10.18 -26.88 -74.67
N ASN A 175 9.42 -26.05 -73.96
CA ASN A 175 8.41 -25.15 -74.56
C ASN A 175 8.89 -23.69 -74.67
N LEU A 176 10.17 -23.44 -74.40
CA LEU A 176 10.76 -22.11 -74.26
C LEU A 176 10.72 -21.30 -75.57
N ASP A 177 11.25 -21.87 -76.66
CA ASP A 177 11.33 -21.16 -77.95
C ASP A 177 9.93 -20.82 -78.50
N GLN A 178 8.97 -21.74 -78.36
CA GLN A 178 7.58 -21.55 -78.77
C GLN A 178 6.88 -20.41 -78.01
N ARG A 179 7.13 -20.30 -76.70
CA ARG A 179 6.56 -19.24 -75.87
C ARG A 179 7.20 -17.87 -76.13
N ILE A 180 8.46 -17.83 -76.54
CA ILE A 180 9.14 -16.59 -76.95
C ILE A 180 8.48 -16.03 -78.22
N GLU A 181 8.26 -16.87 -79.23
CA GLU A 181 7.57 -16.46 -80.46
C GLU A 181 6.14 -15.99 -80.18
N GLU A 182 5.35 -16.76 -79.42
CA GLU A 182 3.97 -16.40 -79.06
C GLU A 182 3.87 -15.06 -78.31
N ALA A 183 4.86 -14.75 -77.46
CA ALA A 183 4.91 -13.49 -76.71
C ALA A 183 5.30 -12.29 -77.58
N LEU A 184 6.13 -12.49 -78.62
CA LEU A 184 6.47 -11.45 -79.59
C LEU A 184 5.28 -11.15 -80.52
N ASP A 185 4.52 -12.18 -80.90
CA ASP A 185 3.36 -12.05 -81.79
C ASP A 185 2.13 -11.44 -81.09
N ASN A 186 1.96 -11.68 -79.79
CA ASN A 186 0.80 -11.22 -79.02
C ASN A 186 1.16 -10.24 -77.88
N PRO A 187 1.36 -8.94 -78.17
CA PRO A 187 1.64 -7.94 -77.14
C PRO A 187 0.43 -7.73 -76.21
N LYS A 188 0.60 -7.99 -74.90
CA LYS A 188 -0.44 -7.75 -73.88
C LYS A 188 -0.31 -6.36 -73.26
N ASN A 189 -1.38 -5.57 -73.31
CA ASN A 189 -1.45 -4.24 -72.69
C ASN A 189 -2.25 -4.29 -71.38
N TYR A 190 -1.62 -3.89 -70.27
CA TYR A 190 -2.25 -3.82 -68.94
C TYR A 190 -2.76 -2.41 -68.58
N ASN A 191 -2.67 -1.43 -69.49
CA ASN A 191 -3.14 -0.08 -69.24
C ASN A 191 -4.68 -0.03 -69.20
N PHE A 192 -5.24 0.47 -68.11
CA PHE A 192 -6.66 0.76 -67.96
C PHE A 192 -6.85 2.06 -67.18
N ALA A 193 -7.95 2.78 -67.46
CA ALA A 193 -8.34 3.95 -66.70
C ALA A 193 -9.46 3.59 -65.70
N ILE A 194 -9.59 4.37 -64.63
CA ILE A 194 -10.66 4.24 -63.65
C ILE A 194 -11.42 5.57 -63.56
N ASP A 195 -12.74 5.52 -63.67
CA ASP A 195 -13.60 6.68 -63.50
C ASP A 195 -13.77 7.07 -62.03
N LYS A 196 -14.31 8.26 -61.77
CA LYS A 196 -14.65 8.72 -60.40
C LYS A 196 -15.63 7.80 -59.67
N GLU A 197 -16.39 6.99 -60.41
CA GLU A 197 -17.32 5.97 -59.88
C GLU A 197 -16.65 4.59 -59.65
N GLY A 198 -15.35 4.45 -59.89
CA GLY A 198 -14.61 3.19 -59.72
C GLY A 198 -14.79 2.18 -60.86
N ARG A 199 -15.40 2.59 -62.00
CA ARG A 199 -15.56 1.73 -63.18
C ARG A 199 -14.25 1.65 -63.96
N VAL A 200 -13.85 0.44 -64.34
CA VAL A 200 -12.63 0.19 -65.12
C VAL A 200 -12.94 0.33 -66.61
N VAL A 201 -12.30 1.29 -67.28
CA VAL A 201 -12.37 1.49 -68.73
C VAL A 201 -11.08 0.98 -69.35
N LYS A 202 -11.18 -0.15 -70.07
CA LYS A 202 -10.06 -0.73 -70.82
C LYS A 202 -10.11 -0.26 -72.26
N GLN A 203 -8.95 0.10 -72.80
CA GLN A 203 -8.82 0.46 -74.20
C GLN A 203 -8.65 -0.83 -75.01
N THR A 204 -9.73 -1.34 -75.61
CA THR A 204 -9.65 -2.49 -76.52
C THR A 204 -9.01 -2.02 -77.82
N MET A 205 -7.76 -2.40 -78.06
CA MET A 205 -7.14 -2.24 -79.38
C MET A 205 -7.83 -3.24 -80.32
N LEU A 206 -8.53 -2.74 -81.34
CA LEU A 206 -9.02 -3.55 -82.46
C LEU A 206 -7.83 -3.99 -83.30
N GLN A 207 -7.54 -5.28 -83.30
CA GLN A 207 -6.82 -6.02 -84.34
C GLN A 207 -7.47 -7.40 -84.48
#